data_AF-A0A7S1LZK4-F1
#
_entry.id   AF-A0A7S1LZK4-F1
#
_cell.length_a   1.000
_cell.length_b   1.000
_cell.length_c   1.000
_cell.angle_alpha   90.00
_cell.angle_beta   90.00
_cell.angle_gamma   90.00
#
_symmetry.space_group_name_H-M   'P 1'
#
loop_
_entity.id
_entity.type
_entity.pdbx_description
1 polymer ?
#
loop_
_entity_poly.entity_id
_entity_poly.type
_entity_poly.pdbx_seq_one_letter_code
_entity_poly.pdbx_strand_id
1 'polypeptide(L)'
;AQAGGPRLGRASSMELQWVRWLLLALTLVPICIFGPRAWRSLQRWRRLQRRLDSINQEYETLRSIRQDAVYHHGWANSRGDYKEAESHEKHVMEIDQKLDTLQKQYKAVEAGQLEEVDGVIVIEASKDK
;
A
#
# COMPACT_ATOMS: atom_id res chain seq x y z
N ALA A 1 2.42 42.77 70.46
CA ALA A 1 3.09 42.36 69.20
C ALA A 1 2.27 41.25 68.56
N GLN A 2 1.57 41.53 67.47
CA GLN A 2 0.76 40.54 66.77
C GLN A 2 1.22 40.51 65.32
N ALA A 3 1.93 39.44 64.94
CA ALA A 3 2.48 39.24 63.62
C ALA A 3 1.37 38.70 62.69
N GLY A 4 0.91 39.54 61.75
CA GLY A 4 0.03 39.13 60.66
C GLY A 4 0.85 38.59 59.51
N GLY A 5 0.96 37.26 59.39
CA GLY A 5 1.54 36.60 58.24
C GLY A 5 0.59 36.64 57.02
N PRO A 6 1.10 36.80 55.78
CA PRO A 6 0.26 36.83 54.59
C PRO A 6 -0.32 35.43 54.33
N ARG A 7 -1.66 35.35 54.35
CA ARG A 7 -2.40 34.15 53.91
C ARG A 7 -2.22 34.01 52.41
N LEU A 8 -1.31 33.13 51.98
CA LEU A 8 -1.26 32.66 50.60
C LEU A 8 -2.62 32.03 50.29
N GLY A 9 -3.36 32.68 49.39
CA GLY A 9 -4.68 32.26 48.95
C GLY A 9 -4.63 30.83 48.44
N ARG A 10 -5.42 29.96 49.08
CA ARG A 10 -5.70 28.60 48.63
C ARG A 10 -6.45 28.73 47.30
N ALA A 11 -5.72 28.75 46.18
CA ALA A 11 -6.30 28.75 44.85
C ALA A 11 -7.29 27.58 44.76
N SER A 12 -8.54 27.90 44.46
CA SER A 12 -9.65 26.97 44.37
C SER A 12 -9.34 25.91 43.31
N SER A 13 -9.50 24.64 43.66
CA SER A 13 -9.33 23.49 42.76
C SER A 13 -10.18 23.59 41.48
N MET A 14 -11.22 24.41 41.50
CA MET A 14 -12.05 24.79 40.35
C MET A 14 -11.26 25.52 39.26
N GLU A 15 -10.40 26.48 39.60
CA GLU A 15 -9.62 27.26 38.63
C GLU A 15 -8.62 26.37 37.87
N LEU A 16 -7.99 25.43 38.58
CA LEU A 16 -7.10 24.45 37.94
C LEU A 16 -7.85 23.50 36.98
N GLN A 17 -9.11 23.16 37.27
CA GLN A 17 -9.91 22.33 36.37
C GLN A 17 -10.29 23.06 35.08
N TRP A 18 -10.71 24.33 35.19
CA TRP A 18 -11.03 25.15 34.02
C TRP A 18 -9.84 25.37 33.11
N VAL A 19 -8.66 25.64 33.67
CA VAL A 19 -7.41 25.75 32.89
C VAL A 19 -7.07 24.44 32.19
N ARG A 20 -7.25 23.28 32.84
CA ARG A 20 -7.06 21.96 32.21
C ARG A 20 -8.01 21.73 31.04
N TRP A 21 -9.29 22.08 31.18
CA TRP A 21 -10.26 21.97 30.10
C TRP A 21 -9.97 22.92 28.94
N LEU A 22 -9.51 24.14 29.20
CA LEU A 22 -9.09 25.09 28.17
C LEU A 22 -7.87 24.59 27.39
N LEU A 23 -6.87 24.03 28.08
CA LEU A 23 -5.69 23.43 27.42
C LEU A 23 -6.05 22.20 26.59
N LEU A 24 -6.98 21.36 27.07
CA LEU A 24 -7.50 20.23 26.30
C LEU A 24 -8.29 20.69 25.07
N ALA A 25 -9.14 21.70 25.20
CA ALA A 25 -9.89 22.26 24.07
C ALA A 25 -8.95 22.88 23.02
N LEU A 26 -7.92 23.61 23.46
CA LEU A 26 -6.92 24.24 22.60
C LEU A 26 -6.16 23.20 21.75
N THR A 27 -5.93 22.01 22.30
CA THR A 27 -5.23 20.92 21.60
C THR A 27 -6.16 20.04 20.78
N LEU A 28 -7.38 19.78 21.25
CA LEU A 28 -8.37 18.95 20.55
C LEU A 28 -8.92 19.61 19.29
N VAL A 29 -9.17 20.92 19.31
CA VAL A 29 -9.73 21.64 18.15
C VAL A 29 -8.87 21.49 16.88
N PRO A 30 -7.55 21.75 16.90
CA PRO A 30 -6.72 21.53 15.72
C PRO A 30 -6.63 20.04 15.33
N ILE A 31 -6.62 19.12 16.30
CA ILE A 31 -6.64 17.68 16.01
C ILE A 31 -7.94 17.27 15.30
N CYS A 32 -9.08 17.79 15.72
CA CYS A 32 -10.38 17.53 15.11
C CYS A 32 -10.52 18.16 13.71
N ILE A 33 -9.85 19.28 13.44
CA ILE A 33 -9.90 19.95 12.12
C ILE A 33 -8.90 19.33 11.13
N PHE A 34 -7.66 19.08 11.57
CA PHE A 34 -6.61 18.52 10.71
C PHE A 34 -6.65 17.00 10.61
N GLY A 35 -7.16 16.31 11.63
CA GLY A 35 -7.29 14.85 11.69
C GLY A 35 -8.04 14.27 10.49
N PRO A 36 -9.25 14.75 10.15
CA PRO A 36 -10.01 14.24 9.00
C PRO A 36 -9.29 14.47 7.67
N ARG A 37 -8.57 15.59 7.53
CA ARG A 37 -7.77 15.90 6.32
C ARG A 37 -6.57 14.95 6.19
N ALA A 38 -5.83 14.77 7.28
CA ALA A 38 -4.71 13.82 7.34
C ALA A 38 -5.20 12.39 7.09
N TRP A 39 -6.33 12.00 7.69
CA TRP A 39 -6.92 10.68 7.53
C TRP A 39 -7.29 10.37 6.08
N ARG A 40 -7.88 11.33 5.36
CA ARG A 40 -8.21 11.17 3.93
C ARG A 40 -6.96 10.97 3.08
N SER A 41 -5.90 11.74 3.31
CA SER A 41 -4.64 11.57 2.58
C SER A 41 -3.99 10.23 2.89
N LEU A 42 -3.98 9.83 4.17
CA LEU A 42 -3.40 8.56 4.61
C LEU A 42 -4.20 7.37 4.07
N GLN A 43 -5.53 7.50 3.96
CA GLN A 43 -6.37 6.48 3.34
C GLN A 43 -6.09 6.35 1.83
N ARG A 44 -5.87 7.45 1.11
CA ARG A 44 -5.45 7.41 -0.31
C ARG A 44 -4.09 6.72 -0.47
N TRP A 45 -3.12 7.10 0.36
CA TRP A 45 -1.80 6.48 0.36
C TRP A 45 -1.87 4.98 0.69
N ARG A 46 -2.67 4.58 1.68
CA ARG A 46 -2.90 3.15 1.99
C ARG A 46 -3.52 2.37 0.83
N ARG A 47 -4.45 2.97 0.06
CA ARG A 47 -5.03 2.31 -1.12
C ARG A 47 -3.98 2.11 -2.21
N LEU A 48 -3.15 3.13 -2.44
CA LEU A 48 -2.03 3.07 -3.37
C LEU A 48 -1.04 1.96 -2.99
N GLN A 49 -0.62 1.95 -1.71
CA GLN A 49 0.30 0.96 -1.18
C GLN A 49 -0.21 -0.47 -1.41
N ARG A 50 -1.48 -0.74 -1.07
CA ARG A 50 -2.08 -2.07 -1.25
C ARG A 50 -2.10 -2.53 -2.71
N ARG A 51 -2.26 -1.60 -3.66
CA ARG A 51 -2.23 -1.94 -5.10
C ARG A 51 -0.81 -2.23 -5.57
N LEU A 52 0.17 -1.47 -5.12
CA LEU A 52 1.57 -1.76 -5.41
C LEU A 52 1.98 -3.11 -4.81
N ASP A 53 1.54 -3.40 -3.59
CA ASP A 53 1.80 -4.68 -2.93
C ASP A 53 1.16 -5.85 -3.69
N SER A 54 -0.07 -5.70 -4.19
CA SER A 54 -0.72 -6.76 -4.97
C SER A 54 -0.03 -7.00 -6.31
N ILE A 55 0.34 -5.94 -7.04
CA ILE A 55 1.10 -6.05 -8.29
C ILE A 55 2.46 -6.72 -8.04
N ASN A 56 3.13 -6.34 -6.95
CA ASN A 56 4.41 -6.94 -6.58
C ASN A 56 4.26 -8.43 -6.23
N GLN A 57 3.19 -8.79 -5.53
CA GLN A 57 2.91 -10.20 -5.21
C GLN A 57 2.65 -11.03 -6.46
N GLU A 58 1.86 -10.51 -7.41
CA GLU A 58 1.64 -11.17 -8.71
C GLU A 58 2.94 -11.29 -9.52
N TYR A 59 3.77 -10.24 -9.51
CA TYR A 59 5.08 -10.25 -10.14
C TYR A 59 5.99 -11.34 -9.58
N GLU A 60 6.14 -11.43 -8.26
CA GLU A 60 6.98 -12.45 -7.61
C GLU A 60 6.44 -13.87 -7.88
N THR A 61 5.12 -14.03 -7.90
CA THR A 61 4.49 -15.30 -8.24
C THR A 61 4.85 -15.73 -9.66
N LEU A 62 4.63 -14.86 -10.66
CA LEU A 62 4.97 -15.15 -12.05
C LEU A 62 6.48 -15.35 -12.26
N ARG A 63 7.31 -14.60 -11.54
CA ARG A 63 8.77 -14.77 -11.56
C ARG A 63 9.19 -16.16 -11.07
N SER A 64 8.55 -16.67 -10.01
CA SER A 64 8.82 -18.03 -9.51
C SER A 64 8.38 -19.10 -10.51
N ILE A 65 7.20 -18.95 -11.13
CA ILE A 65 6.67 -19.88 -12.14
C ILE A 65 7.58 -19.88 -13.39
N ARG A 66 8.08 -18.71 -13.79
CA ARG A 66 9.03 -18.60 -14.91
C ARG A 66 10.31 -19.37 -14.64
N GLN A 67 10.87 -19.25 -13.43
CA GLN A 67 12.09 -19.97 -13.07
C GLN A 67 11.88 -21.49 -13.14
N ASP A 68 10.73 -21.96 -12.67
CA ASP A 68 10.34 -23.37 -12.75
C ASP A 68 10.19 -23.85 -14.21
N ALA A 69 9.49 -23.08 -15.05
CA ALA A 69 9.33 -23.41 -16.46
C ALA A 69 10.66 -23.42 -17.23
N VAL A 70 11.58 -22.50 -16.94
CA VAL A 70 12.94 -22.48 -17.51
C VAL A 70 13.74 -23.70 -17.07
N TYR A 71 13.62 -24.09 -15.80
CA TYR A 71 14.27 -25.30 -15.28
C TYR A 71 13.76 -26.55 -16.00
N HIS A 72 12.44 -26.70 -16.13
CA HIS A 72 11.81 -27.83 -16.82
C HIS A 72 12.14 -27.86 -18.32
N HIS A 73 12.19 -26.71 -18.98
CA HIS A 73 12.67 -26.60 -20.36
C HIS A 73 14.09 -27.17 -20.52
N GLY A 74 15.03 -26.73 -19.67
CA GLY A 74 16.41 -27.22 -19.70
C GLY A 74 16.52 -28.72 -19.45
N TRP A 75 15.70 -29.24 -18.54
CA TRP A 75 15.62 -30.68 -18.25
C TRP A 75 15.07 -31.48 -19.42
N ALA A 76 13.95 -31.06 -20.03
CA ALA A 76 13.36 -31.71 -21.21
C ALA A 76 14.33 -31.72 -22.39
N ASN A 77 15.00 -30.58 -22.64
CA ASN A 77 15.99 -30.46 -23.70
C ASN A 77 17.19 -31.39 -23.49
N SER A 78 17.69 -31.51 -22.25
CA SER A 78 18.79 -32.44 -21.93
C SER A 78 18.43 -33.93 -22.08
N ARG A 79 17.13 -34.28 -22.00
CA ARG A 79 16.61 -35.63 -22.26
C ARG A 79 16.27 -35.89 -23.73
N GLY A 80 16.42 -34.89 -24.60
CA GLY A 80 16.05 -34.97 -26.02
C GLY A 80 14.54 -34.94 -26.27
N ASP A 81 13.74 -34.58 -25.27
CA ASP A 81 12.29 -34.40 -25.43
C ASP A 81 11.98 -32.97 -25.88
N TYR A 82 12.21 -32.72 -27.17
CA TYR A 82 12.07 -31.38 -27.75
C TYR A 82 10.63 -30.88 -27.80
N LYS A 83 9.63 -31.78 -27.81
CA LYS A 83 8.21 -31.39 -27.78
C LYS A 83 7.82 -30.85 -26.42
N GLU A 84 8.26 -31.52 -25.35
CA GLU A 84 8.06 -31.06 -23.98
C GLU A 84 8.82 -29.75 -23.75
N ALA A 85 10.04 -29.63 -24.27
CA ALA A 85 10.80 -28.37 -24.23
C ALA A 85 10.06 -27.21 -24.94
N GLU A 86 9.58 -27.39 -26.17
CA GLU A 86 8.84 -26.36 -26.91
C GLU A 86 7.59 -25.87 -26.15
N SER A 87 6.87 -26.79 -25.47
CA SER A 87 5.74 -26.43 -24.62
C SER A 87 6.15 -25.53 -23.45
N HIS A 88 7.27 -25.82 -22.80
CA HIS A 88 7.78 -24.99 -21.71
C HIS A 88 8.32 -23.65 -22.20
N GLU A 89 8.95 -23.61 -23.37
CA GLU A 89 9.41 -22.36 -24.00
C GLU A 89 8.23 -21.42 -24.27
N LYS A 90 7.15 -21.94 -24.87
CA LYS A 90 5.93 -21.17 -25.10
C LYS A 90 5.33 -20.65 -23.79
N HIS A 91 5.32 -21.47 -22.74
CA HIS A 91 4.83 -21.05 -21.43
C HIS A 91 5.68 -19.94 -20.81
N VAL A 92 7.01 -20.00 -20.96
CA VAL A 92 7.91 -18.91 -20.54
C VAL A 92 7.61 -17.61 -21.30
N MET A 93 7.37 -17.68 -22.60
CA MET A 93 7.00 -16.50 -23.40
C MET A 93 5.67 -15.88 -22.95
N GLU A 94 4.67 -16.70 -22.62
CA GLU A 94 3.38 -16.23 -22.08
C GLU A 94 3.57 -15.52 -20.73
N ILE A 95 4.42 -16.06 -19.86
CA ILE A 95 4.75 -15.44 -18.57
C ILE A 95 5.48 -14.11 -18.77
N ASP A 96 6.43 -14.04 -19.71
CA ASP A 96 7.16 -12.81 -20.02
C ASP A 96 6.25 -11.70 -20.53
N GLN A 97 5.23 -12.03 -21.34
CA GLN A 97 4.20 -11.07 -21.73
C GLN A 97 3.40 -10.54 -20.53
N LYS A 98 2.99 -11.42 -19.61
CA LYS A 98 2.26 -11.04 -18.39
C LYS A 98 3.12 -10.16 -17.46
N LEU A 99 4.41 -10.45 -17.34
CA LEU A 99 5.35 -9.65 -16.55
C LEU A 99 5.53 -8.23 -17.15
N ASP A 100 5.61 -8.10 -18.47
CA ASP A 100 5.68 -6.79 -19.14
C ASP A 100 4.41 -5.96 -18.90
N THR A 101 3.24 -6.59 -18.98
CA THR A 101 1.96 -5.96 -18.62
C THR A 101 1.96 -5.48 -17.17
N LEU A 102 2.32 -6.34 -16.21
CA LEU A 102 2.35 -5.95 -14.79
C LEU A 102 3.32 -4.80 -14.53
N GLN A 103 4.46 -4.76 -15.24
CA GLN A 103 5.40 -3.65 -15.14
C GLN A 103 4.79 -2.32 -15.62
N LYS A 104 4.00 -2.35 -16.71
CA LYS A 104 3.29 -1.16 -17.19
C LYS A 104 2.23 -0.71 -16.18
N GLN A 105 1.47 -1.65 -15.61
CA GLN A 105 0.50 -1.36 -14.56
C GLN A 105 1.16 -0.76 -13.31
N TYR A 106 2.29 -1.31 -12.86
CA TYR A 106 3.06 -0.77 -11.74
C TYR A 106 3.43 0.70 -11.96
N LYS A 107 4.02 1.02 -13.12
CA LYS A 107 4.42 2.38 -13.48
C LYS A 107 3.24 3.34 -13.52
N ALA A 108 2.10 2.89 -14.03
CA ALA A 108 0.87 3.70 -14.07
C ALA A 108 0.30 3.96 -12.66
N VAL A 109 0.31 2.95 -11.78
CA VAL A 109 -0.09 3.11 -10.38
C VAL A 109 0.87 4.05 -9.65
N GLU A 110 2.19 3.90 -9.83
CA GLU A 110 3.21 4.76 -9.24
C GLU A 110 3.07 6.23 -9.70
N ALA A 111 2.74 6.45 -10.97
CA ALA A 111 2.45 7.78 -11.53
C ALA A 111 1.14 8.41 -11.01
N GLY A 112 0.37 7.69 -10.20
CA GLY A 112 -0.90 8.16 -9.63
C GLY A 112 -2.09 8.05 -10.58
N GLN A 113 -1.96 7.35 -11.72
CA GLN A 113 -3.01 7.11 -12.71
C GLN A 113 -3.92 5.95 -12.29
N LEU A 114 -4.45 6.01 -11.06
CA LEU A 114 -5.24 4.93 -10.47
C LEU A 114 -6.54 4.62 -11.23
N GLU A 115 -7.13 5.62 -11.91
CA GLU A 115 -8.36 5.48 -12.69
C GLU A 115 -8.13 4.80 -14.05
N GLU A 116 -6.93 4.96 -14.64
CA GLU A 116 -6.60 4.37 -15.94
C GLU A 116 -6.29 2.87 -15.80
N VAL A 117 -5.66 2.48 -14.69
CA VAL A 117 -5.30 1.09 -14.41
C VAL A 117 -6.53 0.22 -14.11
N ASP A 118 -7.54 0.74 -13.42
CA ASP A 118 -8.79 0.00 -13.18
C ASP A 118 -9.52 -0.33 -14.50
N GLY A 119 -9.38 0.52 -15.53
CA GLY A 119 -9.90 0.23 -16.87
C GLY A 119 -9.12 -0.87 -17.59
N VAL A 120 -7.80 -0.87 -17.49
CA VAL A 120 -6.93 -1.88 -18.15
C VAL A 120 -7.12 -3.28 -17.54
N ILE A 121 -7.24 -3.38 -16.21
CA ILE A 121 -7.44 -4.66 -15.51
C ILE A 121 -8.76 -5.31 -15.92
N VAL A 122 -9.84 -4.54 -16.09
CA VAL A 122 -11.14 -5.06 -16.54
C VAL A 122 -11.08 -5.57 -17.98
N ILE A 123 -10.32 -4.91 -18.85
CA ILE A 123 -10.17 -5.31 -20.25
C ILE A 123 -9.34 -6.60 -20.36
N GLU A 124 -8.23 -6.72 -19.63
CA GLU A 124 -7.42 -7.94 -19.64
C GLU A 124 -8.13 -9.13 -19.00
N ALA A 125 -8.81 -8.94 -17.86
CA ALA A 125 -9.59 -10.00 -17.23
C ALA A 125 -10.77 -10.50 -18.11
N SER A 126 -11.26 -9.66 -19.03
CA SER A 126 -12.27 -10.03 -20.01
C SER A 126 -11.70 -10.76 -21.24
N LYS A 127 -10.38 -10.74 -21.44
CA LYS A 127 -9.71 -11.37 -22.59
C LYS A 127 -9.28 -12.82 -22.30
N ASP A 128 -9.15 -13.17 -21.01
CA ASP A 128 -8.79 -14.50 -20.52
C ASP A 128 -10.01 -15.42 -20.20
N LYS A 129 -11.24 -15.03 -20.59
CA LYS A 129 -12.48 -15.84 -20.51
C LYS A 129 -13.01 -16.17 -21.90
#